data_AF-A0A7L4EAB2-F1
#
_entry.id   AF-A0A7L4EAB2-F1
#
_cell.length_a   1.000
_cell.length_b   1.000
_cell.length_c   1.000
_cell.angle_alpha   90.00
_cell.angle_beta   90.00
_cell.angle_gamma   90.00
#
_symmetry.space_group_name_H-M   'P 1'
#
loop_
_entity.id
_entity.type
_entity.pdbx_description
1 polymer ?
#
loop_
_entity_poly.entity_id
_entity_poly.type
_entity_poly.pdbx_seq_one_letter_code
_entity_poly.pdbx_strand_id
1 'polypeptide(L)'
;RIVLVESIPEGMALGADASTFEAWLELLGAARRSLDIASFYWTLTNEDTRTHEPSAAQGERILAELLQLPRRGVSVRVAVSSPSAKAPLDDLRALESSGAAVRAVDLPRLTGGVLHTKFWLVDGVHLYVGSANMDWRSLTQVRRDEG
;
A
#
# COMPACT_ATOMS: atom_id res chain seq x y z
N ARG A 1 -0.96 5.56 -20.25
CA ARG A 1 0.49 5.83 -20.02
C ARG A 1 0.98 4.78 -19.03
N ILE A 2 2.12 4.15 -19.29
CA ILE A 2 2.74 3.18 -18.37
C ILE A 2 3.93 3.91 -17.73
N VAL A 3 4.09 3.78 -16.40
CA VAL A 3 5.16 4.42 -15.62
C VAL A 3 5.84 3.33 -14.79
N LEU A 4 7.17 3.28 -14.81
CA LEU A 4 7.95 2.42 -13.92
C LEU A 4 8.12 3.13 -12.58
N VAL A 5 7.93 2.41 -11.48
CA VAL A 5 8.04 2.94 -10.12
C VAL A 5 8.82 1.95 -9.26
N GLU A 6 9.75 2.46 -8.47
CA GLU A 6 10.56 1.67 -7.54
C GLU A 6 10.67 2.38 -6.19
N SER A 7 11.02 1.67 -5.13
CA SER A 7 11.21 2.29 -3.82
C SER A 7 12.60 2.93 -3.75
N ILE A 8 12.68 4.15 -3.21
CA ILE A 8 13.95 4.88 -3.12
C ILE A 8 14.43 4.81 -1.66
N PRO A 9 15.60 4.20 -1.39
CA PRO A 9 16.12 4.14 -0.04
C PRO A 9 16.44 5.52 0.53
N GLU A 10 16.30 5.65 1.84
CA GLU A 10 16.56 6.90 2.54
C GLU A 10 18.02 7.38 2.31
N GLY A 11 18.17 8.64 1.89
CA GLY A 11 19.48 9.25 1.59
C GLY A 11 19.99 9.04 0.15
N MET A 12 19.24 8.35 -0.73
CA MET A 12 19.59 8.17 -2.14
C MET A 12 18.72 9.05 -3.06
N ALA A 13 19.31 9.60 -4.12
CA ALA A 13 18.59 10.23 -5.22
C ALA A 13 18.78 9.42 -6.51
N LEU A 14 17.72 8.79 -7.00
CA LEU A 14 17.70 8.11 -8.31
C LEU A 14 17.01 9.01 -9.34
N GLY A 15 17.49 8.97 -10.58
CA GLY A 15 17.00 9.84 -11.66
C GLY A 15 15.59 9.49 -12.16
N ALA A 16 14.90 10.52 -12.66
CA ALA A 16 13.71 10.58 -13.54
C ALA A 16 12.44 9.72 -13.25
N ASP A 17 12.52 8.58 -12.58
CA ASP A 17 11.37 7.72 -12.27
C ASP A 17 10.81 8.01 -10.87
N ALA A 18 9.48 7.98 -10.73
CA ALA A 18 8.81 8.30 -9.47
C ALA A 18 8.99 7.18 -8.45
N SER A 19 9.23 7.55 -7.19
CA SER A 19 9.26 6.56 -6.11
C SER A 19 7.90 5.88 -5.93
N THR A 20 7.87 4.66 -5.38
CA THR A 20 6.61 3.96 -5.05
C THR A 20 5.74 4.81 -4.12
N PHE A 21 6.35 5.53 -3.19
CA PHE A 21 5.65 6.47 -2.31
C PHE A 21 4.99 7.62 -3.09
N GLU A 22 5.72 8.29 -3.99
CA GLU A 22 5.18 9.37 -4.81
C GLU A 22 4.08 8.87 -5.75
N ALA A 23 4.27 7.70 -6.36
CA ALA A 23 3.28 7.09 -7.23
C ALA A 23 1.97 6.77 -6.49
N TRP A 24 2.07 6.24 -5.26
CA TRP A 24 0.89 5.99 -4.44
C TRP A 24 0.21 7.29 -4.01
N LEU A 25 0.96 8.31 -3.62
CA LEU A 25 0.39 9.63 -3.31
C LEU A 25 -0.33 10.25 -4.50
N GLU A 26 0.24 10.16 -5.70
CA GLU A 26 -0.39 10.66 -6.94
C GLU A 26 -1.73 9.94 -7.17
N LEU A 27 -1.75 8.62 -7.05
CA LEU A 27 -2.96 7.81 -7.20
C LEU A 27 -4.03 8.16 -6.16
N LEU A 28 -3.65 8.33 -4.89
CA LEU A 28 -4.55 8.74 -3.80
C LEU A 28 -5.10 10.15 -4.02
N GLY A 29 -4.27 11.07 -4.51
CA GLY A 29 -4.66 12.43 -4.87
C GLY A 29 -5.58 12.49 -6.09
N ALA A 30 -5.44 11.56 -7.04
CA ALA A 30 -6.24 11.47 -8.24
C ALA A 30 -7.61 10.80 -8.01
N ALA A 31 -7.75 9.93 -6.99
CA ALA A 31 -8.98 9.19 -6.74
C ALA A 31 -10.21 10.08 -6.52
N ARG A 32 -11.30 9.82 -7.27
CA ARG A 32 -12.57 10.56 -7.20
C ARG A 32 -13.79 9.70 -6.89
N ARG A 33 -13.78 8.41 -7.21
CA ARG A 33 -14.93 7.51 -7.13
C ARG A 33 -14.62 6.22 -6.39
N SER A 34 -13.52 5.56 -6.72
CA SER A 34 -13.16 4.27 -6.14
C SER A 34 -11.66 4.03 -6.08
N LEU A 35 -11.24 3.29 -5.06
CA LEU A 35 -9.91 2.70 -4.93
C LEU A 35 -10.06 1.23 -4.52
N ASP A 36 -9.56 0.33 -5.36
CA ASP A 36 -9.52 -1.10 -5.09
C ASP A 36 -8.08 -1.56 -4.90
N ILE A 37 -7.82 -2.24 -3.79
CA ILE A 37 -6.49 -2.70 -3.42
C ILE A 37 -6.50 -4.22 -3.26
N ALA A 38 -5.59 -4.90 -3.95
CA ALA A 38 -5.22 -6.28 -3.64
C ALA A 38 -3.84 -6.31 -3.01
N SER A 39 -3.75 -6.87 -1.81
CA SER A 39 -2.59 -6.77 -0.93
C SER A 39 -2.30 -8.08 -0.20
N PHE A 40 -1.05 -8.25 0.25
CA PHE A 40 -0.65 -9.44 0.99
C PHE A 40 -0.73 -9.23 2.51
N TYR A 41 -0.09 -8.18 3.03
CA TYR A 41 -0.22 -7.74 4.42
C TYR A 41 -0.09 -6.21 4.52
N TRP A 42 -0.42 -5.69 5.70
CA TRP A 42 -0.35 -4.28 6.06
C TRP A 42 0.48 -4.10 7.34
N THR A 43 1.46 -3.22 7.29
CA THR A 43 2.29 -2.70 8.40
C THR A 43 2.88 -1.34 7.98
N LEU A 44 2.03 -0.38 7.64
CA LEU A 44 2.39 0.98 7.23
C LEU A 44 2.80 1.87 8.41
N THR A 45 2.53 1.47 9.65
CA THR A 45 2.77 2.30 10.83
C THR A 45 3.83 1.72 11.77
N ASN A 46 4.44 2.59 12.56
CA ASN A 46 5.25 2.20 13.71
C ASN A 46 4.44 1.38 14.73
N GLU A 47 3.13 1.65 14.86
CA GLU A 47 2.21 0.93 15.73
C GLU A 47 2.09 -0.55 15.33
N ASP A 48 1.77 -0.84 14.08
CA ASP A 48 1.63 -2.22 13.59
C ASP A 48 2.97 -2.98 13.64
N THR A 49 4.09 -2.28 13.42
CA THR A 49 5.43 -2.89 13.49
C THR A 49 6.02 -2.94 14.91
N ARG A 50 5.44 -2.22 15.87
CA ARG A 50 5.98 -2.01 17.23
C ARG A 50 7.40 -1.44 17.22
N THR A 51 7.64 -0.47 16.34
CA THR A 51 8.93 0.22 16.19
C THR A 51 8.79 1.71 16.47
N HIS A 52 9.90 2.45 16.44
CA HIS A 52 9.94 3.91 16.59
C HIS A 52 10.87 4.50 15.52
N GLU A 53 10.66 4.10 14.27
CA GLU A 53 11.51 4.45 13.14
C GLU A 53 10.99 5.72 12.45
N PRO A 54 11.80 6.78 12.31
CA PRO A 54 11.42 7.98 11.55
C PRO A 54 11.07 7.65 10.09
N SER A 55 11.70 6.63 9.51
CA SER A 55 11.46 6.16 8.15
C SER A 55 10.06 5.58 7.92
N ALA A 56 9.26 5.35 8.98
CA ALA A 56 7.86 4.96 8.86
C ALA A 56 6.93 6.11 8.42
N ALA A 57 7.41 7.36 8.49
CA ALA A 57 6.60 8.55 8.19
C ALA A 57 5.94 8.52 6.79
N GLN A 58 6.59 7.91 5.80
CA GLN A 58 5.98 7.72 4.47
C GLN A 58 4.80 6.74 4.51
N GLY A 59 4.93 5.62 5.23
CA GLY A 59 3.84 4.66 5.40
C GLY A 59 2.67 5.26 6.19
N GLU A 60 2.96 5.95 7.28
CA GLU A 60 1.96 6.65 8.10
C GLU A 60 1.20 7.70 7.29
N ARG A 61 1.90 8.43 6.41
CA ARG A 61 1.26 9.37 5.49
C ARG A 61 0.37 8.70 4.46
N ILE A 62 0.79 7.58 3.87
CA ILE A 62 -0.06 6.80 2.95
C ILE A 62 -1.32 6.32 3.67
N LEU A 63 -1.20 5.79 4.88
CA LEU A 63 -2.36 5.38 5.67
C LEU A 63 -3.29 6.57 5.94
N ALA A 64 -2.75 7.72 6.37
CA ALA A 64 -3.53 8.92 6.63
C ALA A 64 -4.36 9.35 5.41
N GLU A 65 -3.77 9.37 4.21
CA GLU A 65 -4.47 9.69 2.97
C GLU A 65 -5.56 8.67 2.61
N LEU A 66 -5.28 7.37 2.78
CA LEU A 66 -6.26 6.30 2.58
C LEU A 66 -7.49 6.48 3.49
N LEU A 67 -7.27 6.82 4.76
CA LEU A 67 -8.34 7.03 5.74
C LEU A 67 -9.22 8.25 5.43
N GLN A 68 -8.72 9.23 4.66
CA GLN A 68 -9.52 10.38 4.24
C GLN A 68 -10.41 10.07 3.03
N LEU A 69 -10.07 9.08 2.20
CA LEU A 69 -10.78 8.78 0.96
C LEU A 69 -12.30 8.58 1.15
N PRO A 70 -12.78 7.76 2.11
CA PRO A 70 -14.22 7.58 2.31
C PRO A 70 -14.93 8.89 2.67
N ARG A 71 -14.27 9.78 3.43
CA ARG A 71 -14.82 11.10 3.79
C ARG A 71 -14.97 12.02 2.57
N ARG A 72 -14.16 11.81 1.53
CA ARG A 72 -14.28 12.51 0.23
C ARG A 72 -15.32 11.86 -0.70
N GLY A 73 -16.03 10.84 -0.25
CA GLY A 73 -16.99 10.08 -1.07
C GLY A 73 -16.36 9.03 -1.99
N VAL A 74 -15.07 8.70 -1.80
CA VAL A 74 -14.40 7.66 -2.59
C VAL A 74 -14.65 6.30 -1.93
N SER A 75 -15.15 5.34 -2.69
CA SER A 75 -15.33 3.95 -2.23
C SER A 75 -13.99 3.23 -2.14
N VAL A 76 -13.57 2.83 -0.95
CA VAL A 76 -12.31 2.08 -0.74
C VAL A 76 -12.61 0.62 -0.46
N ARG A 77 -12.01 -0.28 -1.24
CA ARG A 77 -12.15 -1.74 -1.08
C ARG A 77 -10.77 -2.38 -1.01
N VAL A 78 -10.55 -3.19 0.02
CA VAL A 78 -9.28 -3.89 0.25
C VAL A 78 -9.53 -5.39 0.29
N ALA A 79 -8.96 -6.09 -0.67
CA ALA A 79 -8.78 -7.53 -0.61
C ALA A 79 -7.37 -7.80 -0.05
N VAL A 80 -7.30 -8.44 1.12
CA VAL A 80 -6.04 -8.77 1.79
C VAL A 80 -5.92 -10.27 1.94
N SER A 81 -4.72 -10.82 1.75
CA SER A 81 -4.48 -12.23 2.05
C SER A 81 -4.92 -12.55 3.47
N SER A 82 -5.59 -13.70 3.67
CA SER A 82 -6.03 -14.15 5.00
C SER A 82 -4.90 -13.99 6.04
N PRO A 83 -5.02 -13.05 6.99
CA PRO A 83 -3.96 -12.78 7.95
C PRO A 83 -3.77 -13.99 8.86
N SER A 84 -2.52 -14.26 9.24
CA SER A 84 -2.27 -15.23 10.33
C SER A 84 -2.82 -14.69 11.65
N ALA A 85 -3.13 -15.56 12.61
CA ALA A 85 -3.63 -15.14 13.93
C ALA A 85 -2.68 -14.20 14.70
N LYS A 86 -1.42 -14.08 14.28
CA LYS A 86 -0.39 -13.22 14.89
C LYS A 86 -0.12 -11.94 14.09
N ALA A 87 -0.76 -11.76 12.93
CA ALA A 87 -0.55 -10.60 12.09
C ALA A 87 -1.06 -9.34 12.82
N PRO A 88 -0.33 -8.22 12.77
CA PRO A 88 -0.87 -6.91 13.11
C PRO A 88 -2.08 -6.60 12.23
N LEU A 89 -3.07 -5.90 12.79
CA LEU A 89 -4.33 -5.60 12.11
C LEU A 89 -4.76 -4.15 12.36
N ASP A 90 -3.94 -3.33 13.01
CA ASP A 90 -4.40 -2.01 13.46
C ASP A 90 -4.57 -1.06 12.26
N ASP A 91 -3.70 -1.13 11.25
CA ASP A 91 -3.88 -0.41 9.98
C ASP A 91 -5.18 -0.83 9.27
N LEU A 92 -5.47 -2.14 9.22
CA LEU A 92 -6.68 -2.68 8.58
C LEU A 92 -7.94 -2.27 9.36
N ARG A 93 -7.90 -2.30 10.69
CA ARG A 93 -9.00 -1.85 11.56
C ARG A 93 -9.23 -0.35 11.41
N ALA A 94 -8.18 0.44 11.26
CA ALA A 94 -8.29 1.88 10.99
C ALA A 94 -9.01 2.11 9.65
N LEU A 95 -8.66 1.36 8.60
CA LEU A 95 -9.33 1.42 7.30
C LEU A 95 -10.82 1.07 7.41
N GLU A 96 -11.17 -0.04 8.05
CA GLU A 96 -12.57 -0.40 8.29
C GLU A 96 -13.31 0.70 9.06
N SER A 97 -12.69 1.24 10.11
CA SER A 97 -13.27 2.32 10.92
C SER A 97 -13.44 3.64 10.15
N SER A 98 -12.65 3.85 9.09
CA SER A 98 -12.81 5.01 8.20
C SER A 98 -13.97 4.87 7.21
N GLY A 99 -14.53 3.67 7.07
CA GLY A 99 -15.58 3.35 6.10
C GLY A 99 -15.10 2.55 4.88
N ALA A 100 -13.85 2.08 4.86
CA ALA A 100 -13.37 1.18 3.82
C ALA A 100 -13.94 -0.25 4.01
N ALA A 101 -14.19 -0.95 2.92
CA ALA A 101 -14.56 -2.36 2.96
C ALA A 101 -13.30 -3.23 2.89
N VAL A 102 -12.93 -3.85 4.01
CA VAL A 102 -11.78 -4.78 4.08
C VAL A 102 -12.28 -6.22 4.08
N ARG A 103 -11.68 -7.08 3.25
CA ARG A 103 -12.03 -8.49 3.12
C ARG A 103 -10.77 -9.35 3.09
N ALA A 104 -10.68 -10.29 4.03
CA ALA A 104 -9.73 -11.38 3.97
C ALA A 104 -10.11 -12.33 2.83
N VAL A 105 -9.13 -12.67 2.00
CA VAL A 105 -9.31 -13.54 0.83
C VAL A 105 -8.18 -14.57 0.77
N ASP A 106 -8.52 -15.79 0.35
CA ASP A 106 -7.55 -16.83 -0.01
C ASP A 106 -7.01 -16.54 -1.41
N LEU A 107 -6.12 -15.54 -1.49
CA LEU A 107 -5.49 -15.13 -2.74
C LEU A 107 -4.80 -16.29 -3.44
N PRO A 108 -4.01 -17.16 -2.75
CA PRO A 108 -3.40 -18.31 -3.39
C PRO A 108 -4.38 -19.20 -4.16
N ARG A 109 -5.54 -19.47 -3.55
CA ARG A 109 -6.60 -20.27 -4.17
C ARG A 109 -7.30 -19.53 -5.32
N LEU A 110 -7.43 -18.20 -5.26
CA LEU A 110 -8.04 -17.38 -6.30
C LEU A 110 -7.14 -17.18 -7.52
N THR A 111 -5.82 -17.13 -7.32
CA THR A 111 -4.84 -16.82 -8.37
C THR A 111 -4.08 -18.04 -8.88
N GLY A 112 -4.32 -19.23 -8.32
CA GLY A 112 -3.66 -20.48 -8.72
C GLY A 112 -2.20 -20.58 -8.25
N GLY A 113 -1.81 -19.82 -7.21
CA GLY A 113 -0.44 -19.72 -6.71
C GLY A 113 -0.25 -18.49 -5.81
N VAL A 114 0.90 -18.34 -5.15
CA VAL A 114 1.15 -17.21 -4.23
C VAL A 114 1.07 -15.89 -5.00
N LEU A 115 0.17 -14.99 -4.60
CA LEU A 115 0.11 -13.64 -5.15
C LEU A 115 1.31 -12.81 -4.65
N HIS A 116 2.41 -12.81 -5.41
CA HIS A 116 3.56 -11.94 -5.14
C HIS A 116 3.32 -10.48 -5.54
N THR A 117 2.27 -10.19 -6.33
CA THR A 117 1.99 -8.88 -6.93
C THR A 117 0.88 -8.13 -6.19
N LYS A 118 1.08 -6.83 -5.97
CA LYS A 118 0.12 -5.95 -5.31
C LYS A 118 -0.35 -4.97 -6.35
N PHE A 119 -1.65 -4.72 -6.39
CA PHE A 119 -2.20 -3.79 -7.37
C PHE A 119 -3.23 -2.88 -6.75
N TRP A 120 -3.28 -1.66 -7.28
CA TRP A 120 -4.27 -0.64 -6.95
C TRP A 120 -4.98 -0.25 -8.24
N LEU A 121 -6.31 -0.27 -8.23
CA LEU A 121 -7.13 0.23 -9.31
C LEU A 121 -7.88 1.47 -8.83
N VAL A 122 -7.58 2.62 -9.42
CA VAL A 122 -8.20 3.91 -9.11
C VAL A 122 -9.21 4.27 -10.19
N ASP A 123 -10.45 4.51 -9.78
CA ASP A 123 -11.57 4.96 -10.61
C ASP A 123 -11.86 4.09 -11.85
N GLY A 124 -11.32 2.87 -11.90
CA GLY A 124 -11.37 1.96 -13.03
C GLY A 124 -10.45 2.33 -14.20
N VAL A 125 -9.54 3.30 -14.03
CA VAL A 125 -8.76 3.89 -15.15
C VAL A 125 -7.26 4.01 -14.89
N HIS A 126 -6.82 4.04 -13.63
CA HIS A 126 -5.39 4.00 -13.28
C HIS A 126 -5.07 2.70 -12.54
N LEU A 127 -4.01 2.02 -12.98
CA LEU A 127 -3.56 0.77 -12.39
C LEU A 127 -2.11 0.92 -11.93
N TYR A 128 -1.85 0.65 -10.65
CA TYR A 128 -0.52 0.34 -10.14
C TYR A 128 -0.38 -1.17 -10.01
N VAL A 129 0.76 -1.71 -10.43
CA VAL A 129 1.14 -3.11 -10.25
C VAL A 129 2.60 -3.13 -9.82
N GLY A 130 2.90 -3.71 -8.67
CA GLY A 130 4.26 -3.75 -8.15
C GLY A 130 4.51 -4.83 -7.09
N SER A 131 5.74 -4.90 -6.62
CA SER A 131 6.19 -5.85 -5.60
C SER A 131 6.00 -5.33 -4.16
N ALA A 132 5.90 -4.01 -3.97
CA ALA A 132 5.79 -3.39 -2.65
C ALA A 132 4.55 -3.87 -1.89
N ASN A 133 4.75 -4.36 -0.66
CA ASN A 133 3.67 -4.62 0.29
C ASN A 133 3.16 -3.29 0.86
N MET A 134 2.02 -3.31 1.56
CA MET A 134 1.56 -2.14 2.32
C MET A 134 2.35 -2.07 3.63
N ASP A 135 3.66 -1.91 3.49
CA ASP A 135 4.67 -1.97 4.55
C ASP A 135 5.52 -0.71 4.41
N TRP A 136 5.69 0.06 5.48
CA TRP A 136 6.45 1.30 5.39
C TRP A 136 7.89 1.05 4.94
N ARG A 137 8.47 -0.11 5.26
CA ARG A 137 9.81 -0.51 4.81
C ARG A 137 9.86 -0.72 3.30
N SER A 138 8.75 -1.13 2.68
CA SER A 138 8.64 -1.22 1.22
C SER A 138 8.68 0.15 0.55
N LEU A 139 8.49 1.26 1.28
CA LEU A 139 8.55 2.61 0.72
C LEU A 139 9.94 3.24 0.87
N THR A 140 10.66 2.90 1.94
CA THR A 140 11.89 3.60 2.34
C THR A 140 13.15 2.74 2.46
N GLN A 141 13.07 1.41 2.46
CA GLN A 141 14.20 0.53 2.81
C GLN A 141 14.68 -0.44 1.72
N VAL A 142 14.41 -0.18 0.44
CA VAL A 142 14.97 -1.04 -0.62
C VAL A 142 16.45 -0.72 -0.84
N ARG A 143 17.32 -1.54 -0.25
CA ARG A 143 18.74 -1.62 -0.62
C ARG A 143 18.85 -2.45 -1.90
N ARG A 144 19.36 -1.87 -2.99
CA ARG A 144 20.06 -2.69 -3.98
C ARG A 144 21.37 -3.12 -3.33
N ASP A 145 21.56 -4.41 -3.12
CA ASP A 145 22.89 -4.93 -2.85
C ASP A 145 23.73 -4.64 -4.10
N GLU A 146 24.64 -3.67 -4.00
CA GLU A 146 25.77 -3.59 -4.92
C GLU A 146 26.84 -4.56 -4.41
N GLY A 147 27.05 -5.67 -5.14
CA GLY A 147 28.19 -6.58 -4.94
C GLY A 147 27.82 -8.04 -4.81
#